data_AF-A0A9X2DYY2-F1
#
_entry.id   AF-A0A9X2DYY2-F1
#
_cell.length_a   1.000
_cell.length_b   1.000
_cell.length_c   1.000
_cell.angle_alpha   90.00
_cell.angle_beta   90.00
_cell.angle_gamma   90.00
#
_symmetry.space_group_name_H-M   'P 1'
#
loop_
_entity.id
_entity.type
_entity.pdbx_description
1 polymer ?
#
loop_
_entity_poly.entity_id
_entity_poly.type
_entity_poly.pdbx_seq_one_letter_code
_entity_poly.pdbx_strand_id
1 'polypeptide(L)'
;MTRMRTALAATTLLGALALAGCTDPAPAAPERTDSASLLGARDDARERLRSLTAALTGPQDDAFDFARAADAAPVEGVELIGIESYEAPSAEEPFGSLSFRTPVDASEYPEADDVPEAFCFQVPFASTGAVEGDFAAVEIDCPADAVVITPPAEG
;
A
#
# COMPACT_ATOMS: atom_id res chain seq x y z
N MET A 1 68.86 -43.62 5.85
CA MET A 1 68.99 -42.29 6.48
C MET A 1 67.58 -41.78 6.75
N THR A 2 66.97 -42.00 7.93
CA THR A 2 66.97 -41.14 9.16
C THR A 2 66.52 -39.69 8.83
N ARG A 3 65.55 -39.01 9.47
CA ARG A 3 64.91 -39.10 10.81
C ARG A 3 63.46 -38.56 10.80
N MET A 4 62.71 -39.09 11.75
CA MET A 4 61.42 -38.70 12.32
C MET A 4 61.60 -37.69 13.48
N ARG A 5 60.64 -36.77 13.67
CA ARG A 5 60.28 -36.03 14.91
C ARG A 5 58.79 -35.60 14.75
N THR A 6 57.74 -36.19 15.36
CA THR A 6 57.25 -36.12 16.78
C THR A 6 57.48 -34.77 17.46
N ALA A 7 56.56 -34.11 18.18
CA ALA A 7 55.18 -34.29 18.63
C ALA A 7 54.68 -32.87 19.05
N LEU A 8 53.39 -32.58 19.24
CA LEU A 8 52.73 -32.71 20.55
C LEU A 8 51.23 -32.41 20.43
N ALA A 9 50.44 -33.29 21.03
CA ALA A 9 49.01 -33.17 21.27
C ALA A 9 48.73 -32.28 22.49
N ALA A 10 47.53 -31.69 22.54
CA ALA A 10 46.90 -31.29 23.79
C ALA A 10 45.39 -31.53 23.69
N THR A 11 44.97 -32.66 24.26
CA THR A 11 43.59 -33.06 24.53
C THR A 11 43.14 -32.46 25.86
N THR A 12 41.99 -31.80 25.89
CA THR A 12 41.15 -31.59 27.11
C THR A 12 39.69 -31.54 26.62
N LEU A 13 38.90 -32.62 26.69
CA LEU A 13 38.14 -33.21 27.80
C LEU A 13 37.09 -32.28 28.47
N LEU A 14 35.82 -32.67 28.25
CA LEU A 14 34.65 -32.64 29.14
C LEU A 14 34.03 -31.31 29.61
N GLY A 15 32.70 -31.23 29.41
CA GLY A 15 31.81 -30.32 30.14
C GLY A 15 30.36 -30.43 29.65
N ALA A 16 29.69 -31.53 29.95
CA ALA A 16 28.26 -31.69 29.73
C ALA A 16 27.46 -31.20 30.97
N LEU A 17 26.34 -30.53 30.69
CA LEU A 17 25.08 -30.50 31.45
C LEU A 17 25.14 -30.18 32.96
N ALA A 18 24.79 -28.94 33.31
CA ALA A 18 23.79 -28.62 34.35
C ALA A 18 23.65 -27.10 34.46
N LEU A 19 22.64 -26.51 33.82
CA LEU A 19 22.09 -25.22 34.24
C LEU A 19 20.65 -25.46 34.65
N ALA A 20 20.46 -25.32 35.96
CA ALA A 20 19.21 -25.31 36.66
C ALA A 20 18.24 -24.29 36.04
N GLY A 21 16.94 -24.60 36.14
CA GLY A 21 15.88 -23.76 35.63
C GLY A 21 15.94 -22.33 36.17
N CYS A 22 16.12 -21.40 35.26
CA CYS A 22 15.37 -20.16 35.21
C CYS A 22 14.75 -20.16 33.81
N THR A 23 13.55 -20.71 33.66
CA THR A 23 12.67 -20.26 32.58
C THR A 23 12.29 -18.83 32.96
N ASP A 24 13.16 -17.90 32.61
CA ASP A 24 12.73 -16.55 32.33
C ASP A 24 11.78 -16.71 31.14
N PRO A 25 10.50 -16.33 31.25
CA PRO A 25 9.67 -16.22 30.06
C PRO A 25 10.40 -15.22 29.16
N ALA A 26 10.93 -15.72 28.04
CA ALA A 26 11.43 -14.84 26.99
C ALA A 26 10.34 -13.78 26.78
N PRO A 27 10.69 -12.47 26.80
CA PRO A 27 9.68 -11.45 26.56
C PRO A 27 9.02 -11.82 25.24
N ALA A 28 7.71 -12.04 25.28
CA ALA A 28 6.93 -12.21 24.07
C ALA A 28 7.32 -11.02 23.20
N ALA A 29 7.87 -11.30 22.01
CA ALA A 29 7.92 -10.27 20.98
C ALA A 29 6.50 -9.70 20.91
N PRO A 30 6.33 -8.36 20.94
CA PRO A 30 5.00 -7.78 20.91
C PRO A 30 4.24 -8.43 19.76
N GLU A 31 3.19 -9.17 20.10
CA GLU A 31 2.29 -9.71 19.11
C GLU A 31 1.75 -8.49 18.38
N ARG A 32 2.03 -8.39 17.06
CA ARG A 32 1.55 -7.34 16.16
C ARG A 32 0.03 -7.27 16.25
N THR A 33 -0.47 -6.58 17.25
CA THR A 33 -1.87 -6.26 17.40
C THR A 33 -2.22 -5.08 16.49
N ASP A 34 -1.18 -4.40 15.96
CA ASP A 34 -1.21 -3.25 15.04
C ASP A 34 -1.78 -3.55 13.65
N SER A 35 -1.80 -4.82 13.23
CA SER A 35 -2.15 -5.15 11.84
C SER A 35 -3.66 -5.12 11.59
N ALA A 36 -4.51 -5.48 12.57
CA ALA A 36 -5.93 -5.66 12.32
C ALA A 36 -6.70 -4.34 12.12
N SER A 37 -6.42 -3.32 12.94
CA SER A 37 -7.11 -2.02 12.87
C SER A 37 -6.73 -1.24 11.60
N LEU A 38 -5.45 -1.27 11.21
CA LEU A 38 -4.98 -0.64 9.97
C LEU A 38 -5.45 -1.39 8.71
N LEU A 39 -5.63 -2.71 8.79
CA LEU A 39 -6.28 -3.46 7.72
C LEU A 39 -7.73 -3.00 7.50
N GLY A 40 -8.48 -2.77 8.59
CA GLY A 40 -9.82 -2.18 8.52
C GLY A 40 -9.83 -0.80 7.85
N ALA A 41 -8.91 0.09 8.26
CA ALA A 41 -8.75 1.42 7.65
C ALA A 41 -8.48 1.36 6.13
N ARG A 42 -7.62 0.41 5.73
CA ARG A 42 -7.28 0.18 4.32
C ARG A 42 -8.47 -0.36 3.53
N ASP A 43 -9.25 -1.26 4.11
CA ASP A 43 -10.44 -1.80 3.47
C ASP A 43 -11.55 -0.74 3.34
N ASP A 44 -11.72 0.12 4.34
CA ASP A 44 -12.62 1.27 4.26
C ASP A 44 -12.18 2.26 3.16
N ALA A 45 -10.88 2.52 3.05
CA ALA A 45 -10.33 3.35 1.96
C ALA A 45 -10.63 2.76 0.57
N ARG A 46 -10.45 1.45 0.40
CA ARG A 46 -10.81 0.74 -0.84
C ARG A 46 -12.30 0.84 -1.14
N GLU A 47 -13.15 0.73 -0.13
CA GLU A 47 -14.60 0.79 -0.32
C GLU A 47 -15.06 2.19 -0.73
N ARG A 48 -14.52 3.25 -0.11
CA ARG A 48 -14.76 4.64 -0.56
C ARG A 48 -14.35 4.83 -2.01
N LEU A 49 -13.19 4.30 -2.40
CA LEU A 49 -12.71 4.38 -3.77
C LEU A 49 -13.60 3.61 -4.74
N ARG A 50 -14.08 2.41 -4.39
CA ARG A 50 -15.06 1.67 -5.19
C ARG A 50 -16.37 2.45 -5.35
N SER A 51 -16.85 3.09 -4.29
CA SER A 51 -18.04 3.94 -4.36
C SER A 51 -17.83 5.14 -5.29
N LEU A 52 -16.63 5.74 -5.26
CA LEU A 52 -16.25 6.81 -6.18
C LEU A 52 -16.25 6.30 -7.62
N THR A 53 -15.49 5.25 -7.92
CA THR A 53 -15.32 4.75 -9.30
C THR A 53 -16.61 4.19 -9.90
N ALA A 54 -17.49 3.62 -9.08
CA ALA A 54 -18.83 3.21 -9.50
C ALA A 54 -19.73 4.40 -9.91
N ALA A 55 -19.45 5.61 -9.42
CA ALA A 55 -20.14 6.83 -9.87
C ALA A 55 -19.56 7.38 -11.19
N LEU A 56 -18.32 7.01 -11.53
CA LEU A 56 -17.61 7.45 -12.74
C LEU A 56 -17.98 6.58 -13.94
N THR A 57 -19.20 6.79 -14.43
CA THR A 57 -19.77 6.02 -15.55
C THR A 57 -20.13 6.92 -16.73
N GLY A 58 -20.16 6.31 -17.92
CA GLY A 58 -20.58 6.97 -19.14
C GLY A 58 -19.40 7.36 -20.03
N PRO A 59 -19.70 7.74 -21.29
CA PRO A 59 -18.66 8.13 -22.24
C PRO A 59 -17.96 9.39 -21.76
N GLN A 60 -16.64 9.32 -21.67
CA GLN A 60 -15.77 10.47 -21.45
C GLN A 60 -14.74 10.53 -22.58
N ASP A 61 -14.36 11.73 -22.98
CA ASP A 61 -13.49 11.93 -24.14
C ASP A 61 -12.00 11.87 -23.74
N ASP A 62 -11.67 12.17 -22.48
CA ASP A 62 -10.30 12.10 -21.94
C ASP A 62 -10.22 11.86 -20.42
N ALA A 63 -9.00 11.81 -19.88
CA ALA A 63 -8.77 11.56 -18.46
C ALA A 63 -9.11 12.78 -17.58
N PHE A 64 -9.10 13.99 -18.13
CA PHE A 64 -9.49 15.19 -17.42
C PHE A 64 -11.01 15.25 -17.22
N ASP A 65 -11.80 14.73 -18.16
CA ASP A 65 -13.24 14.53 -17.98
C ASP A 65 -13.53 13.60 -16.80
N PHE A 66 -12.86 12.45 -16.72
CA PHE A 66 -12.95 11.57 -15.56
C PHE A 66 -12.50 12.26 -14.28
N ALA A 67 -11.43 13.05 -14.33
CA ALA A 67 -10.94 13.81 -13.18
C ALA A 67 -11.98 14.82 -12.67
N ARG A 68 -12.62 15.58 -13.58
CA ARG A 68 -13.72 16.50 -13.25
C ARG A 68 -14.93 15.77 -12.66
N ALA A 69 -15.30 14.63 -13.23
CA ALA A 69 -16.37 13.80 -12.70
C ALA A 69 -16.05 13.29 -11.29
N ALA A 70 -14.78 12.92 -11.02
CA ALA A 70 -14.32 12.49 -9.70
C ALA A 70 -14.34 13.64 -8.68
N ASP A 71 -13.89 14.84 -9.06
CA ASP A 71 -13.91 16.04 -8.21
C ASP A 71 -15.35 16.48 -7.86
N ALA A 72 -16.30 16.28 -8.78
CA ALA A 72 -17.71 16.58 -8.56
C ALA A 72 -18.45 15.49 -7.75
N ALA A 73 -17.85 14.32 -7.52
CA ALA A 73 -18.50 13.21 -6.83
C ALA A 73 -18.55 13.44 -5.31
N PRO A 74 -19.67 13.13 -4.64
CA PRO A 74 -19.85 13.39 -3.21
C PRO A 74 -19.23 12.27 -2.34
N VAL A 75 -17.96 11.92 -2.55
CA VAL A 75 -17.26 10.91 -1.75
C VAL A 75 -16.25 11.59 -0.82
N GLU A 76 -16.57 11.63 0.47
CA GLU A 76 -15.69 12.21 1.48
C GLU A 76 -14.46 11.33 1.74
N GLY A 77 -13.34 11.96 2.11
CA GLY A 77 -12.11 11.26 2.50
C GLY A 77 -11.33 10.62 1.34
N VAL A 78 -11.66 10.98 0.09
CA VAL A 78 -10.90 10.60 -1.11
C VAL A 78 -10.44 11.88 -1.80
N GLU A 79 -9.14 12.01 -2.00
CA GLU A 79 -8.51 13.18 -2.59
C GLU A 79 -7.87 12.81 -3.93
N LEU A 80 -8.15 13.56 -4.99
CA LEU A 80 -7.45 13.40 -6.27
C LEU A 80 -6.04 13.97 -6.16
N ILE A 81 -5.02 13.18 -6.48
CA ILE A 81 -3.59 13.54 -6.38
C ILE A 81 -2.81 13.40 -7.69
N GLY A 82 -3.39 12.79 -8.71
CA GLY A 82 -2.73 12.60 -10.01
C GLY A 82 -3.72 12.35 -11.14
N ILE A 83 -3.39 12.86 -12.32
CA ILE A 83 -4.08 12.59 -13.59
C ILE A 83 -3.01 12.20 -14.59
N GLU A 84 -3.15 11.01 -15.18
CA GLU A 84 -2.29 10.54 -16.25
C GLU A 84 -3.14 10.23 -17.48
N SER A 85 -2.67 10.66 -18.65
CA SER A 85 -3.24 10.31 -19.95
C SER A 85 -2.16 9.67 -20.81
N TYR A 86 -2.52 8.65 -21.57
CA TYR A 86 -1.63 7.96 -22.50
C TYR A 86 -2.40 7.49 -23.73
N GLU A 87 -1.68 7.13 -24.79
CA GLU A 87 -2.30 6.61 -26.01
C GLU A 87 -2.82 5.19 -25.76
N ALA A 88 -4.13 4.99 -25.91
CA ALA A 88 -4.73 3.65 -25.82
C ALA A 88 -4.50 2.87 -27.12
N PRO A 89 -4.16 1.57 -27.04
CA PRO A 89 -4.00 0.76 -28.24
C PRO A 89 -5.33 0.44 -28.94
N SER A 90 -6.46 0.55 -28.23
CA SER A 90 -7.81 0.39 -28.74
C SER A 90 -8.86 1.15 -27.90
N ALA A 91 -10.08 1.33 -28.42
CA ALA A 91 -11.14 2.08 -27.73
C ALA A 91 -11.66 1.44 -26.43
N GLU A 92 -11.40 0.14 -26.26
CA GLU A 92 -11.78 -0.65 -25.09
C GLU A 92 -10.65 -0.72 -24.06
N GLU A 93 -9.44 -0.31 -24.44
CA GLU A 93 -8.30 -0.28 -23.55
C GLU A 93 -8.22 1.02 -22.75
N PRO A 94 -7.56 0.99 -21.58
CA PRO A 94 -7.37 2.17 -20.79
C PRO A 94 -6.61 3.24 -21.59
N PHE A 95 -7.01 4.50 -21.46
CA PHE A 95 -6.32 5.65 -22.05
C PHE A 95 -5.76 6.61 -20.98
N GLY A 96 -6.00 6.31 -19.72
CA GLY A 96 -5.60 7.19 -18.62
C GLY A 96 -5.74 6.52 -17.27
N SER A 97 -5.28 7.22 -16.25
CA SER A 97 -5.50 6.83 -14.86
C SER A 97 -5.65 8.06 -13.96
N LEU A 98 -6.39 7.89 -12.87
CA LEU A 98 -6.44 8.86 -11.78
C LEU A 98 -5.80 8.24 -10.55
N SER A 99 -4.98 9.03 -9.86
CA SER A 99 -4.39 8.66 -8.58
C SER A 99 -5.15 9.34 -7.45
N PHE A 100 -5.52 8.56 -6.44
CA PHE A 100 -6.27 9.02 -5.28
C PHE A 100 -5.48 8.76 -4.00
N ARG A 101 -5.70 9.63 -3.01
CA ARG A 101 -5.20 9.49 -1.64
C ARG A 101 -6.38 9.46 -0.68
N THR A 102 -6.31 8.59 0.31
CA THR A 102 -7.26 8.55 1.44
C THR A 102 -6.47 8.83 2.72
N PRO A 103 -6.58 10.05 3.30
CA PRO A 103 -5.88 10.40 4.52
C PRO A 103 -6.29 9.50 5.68
N VAL A 104 -5.34 9.19 6.56
CA VAL A 104 -5.60 8.43 7.80
C VAL A 104 -5.34 9.35 8.99
N ASP A 105 -6.30 9.45 9.90
CA ASP A 105 -6.11 10.16 11.16
C ASP A 105 -5.44 9.23 12.18
N ALA A 106 -4.17 9.48 12.48
CA ALA A 106 -3.42 8.70 13.46
C ALA A 106 -4.04 8.74 14.87
N SER A 107 -4.85 9.76 15.19
CA SER A 107 -5.54 9.84 16.48
C SER A 107 -6.66 8.81 16.64
N GLU A 108 -7.15 8.22 15.54
CA GLU A 108 -8.11 7.10 15.54
C GLU A 108 -7.44 5.75 15.84
N TYR A 109 -6.11 5.68 15.79
CA TYR A 109 -5.32 4.47 15.99
C TYR A 109 -4.19 4.69 17.02
N PRO A 110 -4.49 5.13 18.25
CA PRO A 110 -3.47 5.50 19.25
C PRO A 110 -2.61 4.31 19.72
N GLU A 111 -3.09 3.08 19.52
CA GLU A 111 -2.35 1.86 19.82
C GLU A 111 -1.39 1.41 18.71
N ALA A 112 -1.45 1.99 17.51
CA ALA A 112 -0.63 1.59 16.38
C ALA A 112 0.69 2.39 16.34
N ASP A 113 1.82 1.68 16.32
CA ASP A 113 3.14 2.31 16.34
C ASP A 113 3.52 2.99 15.00
N ASP A 114 3.00 2.50 13.87
CA ASP A 114 3.37 2.94 12.50
C ASP A 114 2.11 3.17 11.63
N VAL A 115 1.33 4.20 11.97
CA VAL A 115 0.15 4.59 11.16
C VAL A 115 0.61 5.30 9.89
N PRO A 116 0.27 4.82 8.69
CA PRO A 116 0.56 5.55 7.46
C PRO A 116 -0.23 6.86 7.43
N GLU A 117 0.33 7.93 6.87
CA GLU A 117 -0.39 9.21 6.73
C GLU A 117 -1.59 9.10 5.77
N ALA A 118 -1.53 8.16 4.82
CA ALA A 118 -2.59 7.87 3.87
C ALA A 118 -2.45 6.51 3.19
N PHE A 119 -3.52 6.04 2.55
CA PHE A 119 -3.46 4.99 1.53
C PHE A 119 -3.67 5.60 0.14
N CYS A 120 -2.82 5.23 -0.82
CA CYS A 120 -2.88 5.74 -2.19
C CYS A 120 -3.24 4.64 -3.20
N PHE A 121 -3.99 5.02 -4.22
CA PHE A 121 -4.50 4.11 -5.23
C PHE A 121 -4.43 4.73 -6.61
N GLN A 122 -4.26 3.90 -7.64
CA GLN A 122 -4.37 4.26 -9.04
C GLN A 122 -5.56 3.53 -9.67
N VAL A 123 -6.43 4.29 -10.35
CA VAL A 123 -7.58 3.76 -11.06
C VAL A 123 -7.40 4.02 -12.54
N PRO A 124 -7.21 2.99 -13.38
CA PRO A 124 -7.23 3.15 -14.82
C PRO A 124 -8.65 3.34 -15.34
N PHE A 125 -8.80 4.15 -16.40
CA PHE A 125 -10.08 4.43 -17.05
C PHE A 125 -10.02 4.14 -18.55
N ALA A 126 -11.13 3.61 -19.06
CA ALA A 126 -11.41 3.42 -20.47
C ALA A 126 -12.65 4.24 -20.87
N SER A 127 -13.04 4.18 -22.14
CA SER A 127 -14.12 5.01 -22.70
C SER A 127 -15.48 4.88 -22.01
N THR A 128 -15.72 3.83 -21.24
CA THR A 128 -16.99 3.57 -20.57
C THR A 128 -16.98 3.85 -19.06
N GLY A 129 -15.82 4.05 -18.46
CA GLY A 129 -15.67 4.18 -17.01
C GLY A 129 -14.35 3.62 -16.48
N ALA A 130 -14.31 3.42 -15.16
CA ALA A 130 -13.21 2.73 -14.50
C ALA A 130 -13.09 1.28 -15.00
N VAL A 131 -11.85 0.81 -15.15
CA VAL A 131 -11.57 -0.57 -15.55
C VAL A 131 -11.85 -1.50 -14.38
N GLU A 132 -12.62 -2.57 -14.63
CA GLU A 132 -12.95 -3.59 -13.64
C GLU A 132 -11.97 -4.78 -13.66
N GLY A 133 -12.03 -5.64 -12.64
CA GLY A 133 -11.23 -6.88 -12.56
C GLY A 133 -9.86 -6.70 -11.90
N ASP A 134 -8.85 -7.45 -12.35
CA ASP A 134 -7.51 -7.46 -11.75
C ASP A 134 -6.76 -6.10 -11.81
N PHE A 135 -7.27 -5.16 -12.61
CA PHE A 135 -6.73 -3.81 -12.77
C PHE A 135 -7.57 -2.73 -12.06
N ALA A 136 -8.63 -3.12 -11.35
CA ALA A 136 -9.49 -2.19 -10.64
C ALA A 136 -8.77 -1.64 -9.40
N ALA A 137 -8.59 -0.32 -9.33
CA ALA A 137 -8.09 0.41 -8.16
C ALA A 137 -6.87 -0.25 -7.47
N VAL A 138 -5.71 -0.12 -8.10
CA VAL A 138 -4.45 -0.70 -7.63
C VAL A 138 -3.88 0.15 -6.50
N GLU A 139 -3.56 -0.45 -5.36
CA GLU A 139 -2.83 0.24 -4.28
C GLU A 139 -1.40 0.56 -4.75
N ILE A 140 -0.99 1.80 -4.55
CA ILE A 140 0.34 2.32 -4.91
C ILE A 140 1.00 2.96 -3.70
N ASP A 141 2.33 3.11 -3.75
CA ASP A 141 3.03 3.97 -2.80
C ASP A 141 2.52 5.42 -2.94
N CYS A 142 2.28 6.08 -1.82
CA CYS A 142 1.93 7.50 -1.85
C CYS A 142 3.11 8.33 -2.34
N PRO A 143 2.95 9.12 -3.42
CA PRO A 143 4.00 10.02 -3.87
C PRO A 143 4.39 10.99 -2.75
N ALA A 144 5.70 11.19 -2.55
CA ALA A 144 6.22 12.01 -1.44
C ALA A 144 5.82 13.49 -1.55
N ASP A 145 5.54 13.95 -2.76
CA ASP A 145 5.10 15.30 -3.12
C ASP A 145 3.62 15.33 -3.54
N ALA A 146 2.83 14.31 -3.17
CA ALA A 146 1.41 14.25 -3.47
C ALA A 146 0.66 15.44 -2.85
N VAL A 147 0.10 16.29 -3.70
CA VAL A 147 -0.81 17.37 -3.33
C VAL A 147 -2.18 17.11 -3.92
N VAL A 148 -3.22 17.59 -3.25
CA VAL A 148 -4.58 17.55 -3.80
C VAL A 148 -4.62 18.45 -5.02
N ILE A 149 -5.10 17.91 -6.15
CA ILE A 149 -5.21 18.64 -7.41
C ILE A 149 -6.67 18.88 -7.74
N THR A 150 -6.95 20.10 -8.20
CA THR A 150 -8.23 20.43 -8.85
C THR A 150 -8.08 20.23 -10.35
N PRO A 151 -8.93 19.43 -11.01
CA PRO A 151 -8.90 19.25 -12.45
C PRO A 151 -9.04 20.60 -13.20
N PRO A 152 -8.43 20.74 -14.38
CA PRO A 152 -8.69 21.90 -15.24
C PRO A 152 -10.18 22.02 -15.57
N ALA A 153 -10.72 23.24 -15.50
CA ALA A 153 -12.14 23.49 -15.66
C ALA A 153 -12.67 23.12 -17.06
N GLU A 154 -11.90 23.36 -18.12
CA GLU A 154 -12.24 23.04 -19.52
C GLU A 154 -10.96 22.83 -20.36
N GLY A 155 -11.09 22.05 -21.44
CA GLY A 155 -10.08 21.80 -22.48
C GLY A 155 -10.70 21.93 -23.87
#